data_AF-A0A960WKJ9-F1
#
_entry.id   AF-A0A960WKJ9-F1
#
_cell.length_a   1.000
_cell.length_b   1.000
_cell.length_c   1.000
_cell.angle_alpha   90.00
_cell.angle_beta   90.00
_cell.angle_gamma   90.00
#
_symmetry.space_group_name_H-M   'P 1'
#
loop_
_entity.id
_entity.type
_entity.pdbx_description
1 polymer ?
#
loop_
_entity_poly.entity_id
_entity_poly.type
_entity_poly.pdbx_seq_one_letter_code
_entity_poly.pdbx_strand_id
1 'polypeptide(L)'
;MRTLNYIVSFLITVVFLLPVLPQSDTLTGPTNSSPDLLNSSTEPDYYWIDEPDLVVYYRPGIVTIRPLHRFDKRLLPTRNLFKSTPGCYIACYSKQNTGSIYEVGAGIQVMGQVRVKGNYEGRICRPAEHQQDDISALQKFKEICANNIKSC
;
A
#
# COMPACT_ATOMS: atom_id res chain seq x y z
N MET A 1 -34.90 -26.45 -39.39
CA MET A 1 -35.04 -25.28 -40.28
C MET A 1 -34.29 -24.13 -39.61
N ARG A 2 -33.07 -23.79 -40.08
CA ARG A 2 -32.72 -22.58 -40.88
C ARG A 2 -33.11 -21.29 -40.12
N THR A 3 -32.21 -20.39 -39.71
CA THR A 3 -31.10 -19.68 -40.41
C THR A 3 -30.16 -19.03 -39.36
N LEU A 4 -28.82 -19.09 -39.43
CA LEU A 4 -27.83 -18.43 -40.33
C LEU A 4 -27.28 -17.08 -39.79
N ASN A 5 -26.01 -17.14 -39.33
CA ASN A 5 -24.87 -16.20 -39.46
C ASN A 5 -25.02 -14.68 -39.27
N TYR A 6 -24.11 -14.08 -38.49
CA TYR A 6 -23.25 -12.97 -38.98
C TYR A 6 -21.90 -12.98 -38.24
N ILE A 7 -20.87 -13.42 -38.98
CA ILE A 7 -19.45 -13.18 -38.70
C ILE A 7 -19.12 -11.85 -39.37
N VAL A 8 -18.57 -10.89 -38.64
CA VAL A 8 -17.88 -9.74 -39.24
C VAL A 8 -16.43 -9.79 -38.80
N SER A 9 -15.65 -10.43 -39.68
CA SER A 9 -14.21 -10.34 -39.75
C SER A 9 -13.86 -8.97 -40.33
N PHE A 10 -12.99 -8.22 -39.65
CA PHE A 10 -12.22 -7.15 -40.29
C PHE A 10 -10.75 -7.29 -39.89
N LEU A 11 -10.04 -8.02 -40.75
CA LEU A 11 -8.62 -7.85 -41.01
C LEU A 11 -8.43 -6.51 -41.75
N ILE A 12 -7.68 -5.57 -41.16
CA ILE A 12 -6.86 -4.63 -41.92
C ILE A 12 -5.49 -4.52 -41.26
N THR A 13 -4.51 -5.08 -41.96
CA THR A 13 -3.07 -4.97 -41.79
C THR A 13 -2.55 -3.60 -42.28
N VAL A 14 -1.29 -3.31 -41.93
CA VAL A 14 -0.29 -2.37 -42.52
C VAL A 14 0.24 -1.43 -41.43
N VAL A 15 1.29 -1.82 -40.70
CA VAL A 15 2.75 -1.66 -41.00
C VAL A 15 3.17 -0.19 -41.07
N PHE A 16 3.93 0.27 -40.07
CA PHE A 16 5.13 1.08 -40.29
C PHE A 16 6.23 0.69 -39.30
N LEU A 17 7.27 0.08 -39.86
CA LEU A 17 8.59 -0.08 -39.28
C LEU A 17 9.26 1.29 -39.20
N LEU A 18 9.75 1.66 -38.02
CA LEU A 18 10.96 2.46 -37.88
C LEU A 18 11.80 1.88 -36.72
N PRO A 19 13.02 1.40 -36.97
CA PRO A 19 13.96 1.11 -35.91
C PRO A 19 14.50 2.41 -35.34
N VAL A 20 14.26 2.69 -34.06
CA VAL A 20 14.99 3.73 -33.34
C VAL A 20 16.38 3.16 -33.00
N LEU A 21 17.39 3.69 -33.67
CA LEU A 21 18.80 3.45 -33.38
C LEU A 21 19.13 3.89 -31.94
N PRO A 22 19.93 3.11 -31.19
CA PRO A 22 20.49 3.55 -29.92
C PRO A 22 21.58 4.59 -30.16
N GLN A 23 21.41 5.80 -29.62
CA GLN A 23 22.50 6.77 -29.52
C GLN A 23 23.37 6.38 -28.33
N SER A 24 24.59 5.93 -28.63
CA SER A 24 25.67 5.74 -27.68
C SER A 24 26.45 7.05 -27.53
N ASP A 25 26.23 7.78 -26.44
CA ASP A 25 27.14 8.84 -26.02
C ASP A 25 27.99 8.35 -24.85
N THR A 26 29.23 8.01 -25.20
CA THR A 26 30.32 7.75 -24.27
C THR A 26 30.88 9.11 -23.87
N LEU A 27 30.72 9.51 -22.60
CA LEU A 27 31.49 10.60 -22.02
C LEU A 27 32.21 10.09 -20.77
N THR A 28 33.48 9.80 -20.97
CA THR A 28 34.51 9.59 -19.95
C THR A 28 34.68 10.84 -19.09
N GLY A 29 34.39 10.73 -17.79
CA GLY A 29 34.85 11.70 -16.78
C GLY A 29 36.09 11.17 -16.05
N PRO A 30 37.06 12.03 -15.69
CA PRO A 30 38.34 11.62 -15.14
C PRO A 30 38.26 11.14 -13.67
N THR A 31 39.12 10.17 -13.40
CA THR A 31 39.46 9.59 -12.10
C THR A 31 40.06 10.62 -11.15
N ASN A 32 39.54 10.71 -9.93
CA ASN A 32 40.27 11.23 -8.77
C ASN A 32 40.12 10.26 -7.61
N SER A 33 41.14 9.42 -7.44
CA SER A 33 41.39 8.63 -6.24
C SER A 33 42.11 9.49 -5.19
N SER A 34 41.53 9.59 -3.99
CA SER A 34 42.23 10.01 -2.77
C SER A 34 41.56 9.38 -1.54
N PRO A 35 42.31 9.16 -0.46
CA PRO A 35 42.52 7.81 0.06
C PRO A 35 41.60 7.43 1.22
N ASP A 36 41.47 6.11 1.36
CA ASP A 36 41.07 5.37 2.55
C ASP A 36 41.58 6.02 3.85
N LEU A 37 40.64 6.44 4.69
CA LEU A 37 40.84 6.54 6.12
C LEU A 37 39.69 5.87 6.85
N LEU A 38 40.01 4.66 7.32
CA LEU A 38 39.56 4.03 8.55
C LEU A 38 38.06 4.09 8.86
N ASN A 39 37.39 2.99 8.51
CA ASN A 39 36.63 2.15 9.42
C ASN A 39 36.41 2.74 10.84
N SER A 40 35.27 3.37 11.03
CA SER A 40 34.56 3.35 12.31
C SER A 40 33.19 2.76 12.05
N SER A 41 33.15 1.44 11.95
CA SER A 41 31.93 0.63 11.98
C SER A 41 31.31 0.70 13.37
N THR A 42 30.71 1.84 13.66
CA THR A 42 29.66 2.00 14.66
C THR A 42 28.52 2.77 14.01
N GLU A 43 28.03 2.28 12.86
CA GLU A 43 26.68 2.67 12.45
C GLU A 43 25.72 2.11 13.51
N PRO A 44 24.95 2.98 14.19
CA PRO A 44 24.05 2.54 15.24
C PRO A 44 23.01 1.60 14.64
N ASP A 45 22.84 0.45 15.29
CA ASP A 45 21.80 -0.56 15.04
C ASP A 45 20.51 0.10 14.55
N TYR A 46 20.20 -0.12 13.26
CA TYR A 46 19.15 0.60 12.54
C TYR A 46 17.80 0.29 13.18
N TYR A 47 17.36 1.25 13.99
CA TYR A 47 16.07 1.39 14.63
C TYR A 47 14.91 0.87 13.77
N TRP A 48 14.48 -0.36 14.01
CA TRP A 48 13.18 -0.83 13.55
C TRP A 48 12.05 -0.43 14.51
N ILE A 49 12.04 0.84 14.95
CA ILE A 49 10.82 1.41 15.53
C ILE A 49 9.73 1.30 14.46
N ASP A 50 8.55 0.90 14.90
CA ASP A 50 7.28 0.93 14.19
C ASP A 50 7.25 1.92 13.01
N GLU A 51 6.76 1.48 11.84
CA GLU A 51 6.48 2.40 10.75
C GLU A 51 5.70 3.62 11.28
N PRO A 52 6.08 4.84 10.88
CA PRO A 52 5.40 6.03 11.36
C PRO A 52 3.92 5.96 11.02
N ASP A 53 3.09 6.52 11.89
CA ASP A 53 1.66 6.64 11.66
C ASP A 53 1.39 7.31 10.31
N LEU A 54 0.45 6.76 9.55
CA LEU A 54 0.19 7.20 8.18
C LEU A 54 -0.56 8.53 8.22
N VAL A 55 -0.03 9.54 7.54
CA VAL A 55 -0.75 10.81 7.36
C VAL A 55 -1.90 10.58 6.39
N VAL A 56 -3.11 10.86 6.84
CA VAL A 56 -4.32 10.85 6.01
C VAL A 56 -5.00 12.21 6.07
N TYR A 57 -5.77 12.53 5.04
CA TYR A 57 -6.58 13.72 4.97
C TYR A 57 -8.04 13.31 4.85
N TYR A 58 -8.88 13.85 5.73
CA TYR A 58 -10.27 13.43 5.88
C TYR A 58 -11.26 14.58 5.71
N ARG A 59 -12.40 14.25 5.10
CA ARG A 59 -13.68 14.94 5.17
C ARG A 59 -14.77 13.86 5.28
N PRO A 60 -15.94 14.11 5.89
CA PRO A 60 -17.04 13.14 5.89
C PRO A 60 -17.24 12.41 4.55
N GLY A 61 -17.08 11.09 4.57
CA GLY A 61 -17.23 10.20 3.41
C GLY A 61 -16.00 10.07 2.49
N ILE A 62 -14.92 10.82 2.70
CA ILE A 62 -13.74 10.80 1.81
C ILE A 62 -12.44 10.82 2.64
N VAL A 63 -11.56 9.86 2.35
CA VAL A 63 -10.19 9.79 2.88
C VAL A 63 -9.19 9.70 1.72
N THR A 64 -8.06 10.38 1.87
CA THR A 64 -6.97 10.37 0.88
C THR A 64 -5.62 10.48 1.58
N ILE A 65 -4.57 9.96 0.95
CA ILE A 65 -3.18 10.11 1.38
C ILE A 65 -2.53 11.41 0.91
N ARG A 66 -3.13 12.07 -0.08
CA ARG A 66 -2.64 13.36 -0.62
C ARG A 66 -3.37 14.54 0.04
N PRO A 67 -2.67 15.63 0.37
CA PRO A 67 -3.31 16.83 0.90
C PRO A 67 -4.30 17.41 -0.10
N LEU A 68 -5.49 17.76 0.38
CA LEU A 68 -6.52 18.44 -0.40
C LEU A 68 -7.08 19.63 0.38
N HIS A 69 -7.52 20.65 -0.36
CA HIS A 69 -8.13 21.83 0.24
C HIS A 69 -9.38 21.46 1.04
N ARG A 70 -9.50 21.97 2.28
CA ARG A 70 -10.60 21.71 3.23
C ARG A 70 -10.72 20.23 3.65
N PHE A 71 -9.60 19.52 3.76
CA PHE A 71 -9.54 18.22 4.42
C PHE A 71 -8.69 18.36 5.68
N ASP A 72 -9.11 17.71 6.75
CA ASP A 72 -8.37 17.70 8.00
C ASP A 72 -7.22 16.69 7.92
N LYS A 73 -6.01 17.13 8.25
CA LYS A 73 -4.87 16.23 8.40
C LYS A 73 -5.04 15.40 9.68
N ARG A 74 -4.94 14.09 9.59
CA ARG A 74 -5.01 13.14 10.71
C ARG A 74 -3.84 12.15 10.63
N LEU A 75 -3.42 11.64 11.79
CA LEU A 75 -2.44 10.56 11.88
C LEU A 75 -3.20 9.26 12.10
N LEU A 76 -3.01 8.29 11.22
CA LEU A 76 -3.58 6.96 11.31
C LEU A 76 -2.57 6.03 11.99
N PRO A 77 -2.85 5.53 13.20
CA PRO A 77 -1.98 4.57 13.87
C PRO A 77 -1.63 3.40 12.97
N THR A 78 -0.35 3.21 12.71
CA THR A 78 0.14 2.12 11.84
C THR A 78 1.04 1.19 12.63
N ARG A 79 0.81 -0.12 12.51
CA ARG A 79 1.71 -1.12 13.07
C ARG A 79 2.20 -2.06 12.00
N ASN A 80 3.50 -2.26 11.94
CA ASN A 80 4.10 -3.15 10.95
C ASN A 80 4.51 -4.48 11.59
N LEU A 81 3.61 -5.47 11.55
CA LEU A 81 3.89 -6.82 12.09
C LEU A 81 4.62 -7.73 11.09
N PHE A 82 4.77 -7.30 9.85
CA PHE A 82 5.42 -8.09 8.81
C PHE A 82 6.25 -7.17 7.94
N LYS A 83 7.58 -7.25 7.99
CA LYS A 83 8.47 -6.28 7.30
C LYS A 83 8.92 -6.71 5.89
N SER A 84 8.57 -7.93 5.46
CA SER A 84 8.97 -8.46 4.15
C SER A 84 7.90 -8.22 3.07
N THR A 85 8.09 -8.79 1.89
CA THR A 85 7.17 -8.71 0.75
C THR A 85 6.70 -10.11 0.33
N PRO A 86 5.46 -10.24 -0.16
CA PRO A 86 4.41 -9.21 -0.21
C PRO A 86 3.72 -9.03 1.15
N GLY A 87 3.31 -7.80 1.44
CA GLY A 87 2.50 -7.46 2.62
C GLY A 87 1.41 -6.46 2.28
N CYS A 88 0.34 -6.46 3.08
CA CYS A 88 -0.79 -5.53 2.93
C CYS A 88 -1.30 -5.08 4.30
N TYR A 89 -2.05 -3.98 4.34
CA TYR A 89 -2.61 -3.42 5.57
C TYR A 89 -4.07 -3.82 5.75
N ILE A 90 -4.38 -4.31 6.95
CA ILE A 90 -5.74 -4.49 7.45
C ILE A 90 -6.11 -3.23 8.23
N ALA A 91 -7.24 -2.62 7.90
CA ALA A 91 -7.80 -1.54 8.69
C ALA A 91 -8.50 -2.09 9.95
N CYS A 92 -8.28 -1.45 11.09
CA CYS A 92 -8.90 -1.79 12.35
C CYS A 92 -10.12 -0.90 12.58
N TYR A 93 -11.28 -1.52 12.72
CA TYR A 93 -12.56 -0.84 12.85
C TYR A 93 -13.19 -1.06 14.22
N SER A 94 -13.92 -0.07 14.71
CA SER A 94 -14.73 -0.16 15.93
C SER A 94 -16.06 0.57 15.77
N LYS A 95 -17.02 0.28 16.64
CA LYS A 95 -18.22 1.11 16.84
C LYS A 95 -18.00 2.21 17.89
N GLN A 96 -16.88 2.18 18.60
CA GLN A 96 -16.51 3.21 19.56
C GLN A 96 -15.96 4.45 18.83
N ASN A 97 -16.44 5.63 19.23
CA ASN A 97 -15.95 6.90 18.69
C ASN A 97 -14.67 7.40 19.39
N THR A 98 -14.51 7.12 20.68
CA THR A 98 -13.34 7.54 21.46
C THR A 98 -12.06 6.96 20.87
N GLY A 99 -11.07 7.81 20.61
CA GLY A 99 -9.78 7.38 20.05
C GLY A 99 -9.83 6.96 18.57
N SER A 100 -10.96 7.17 17.89
CA SER A 100 -11.07 6.96 16.46
C SER A 100 -10.39 8.06 15.65
N ILE A 101 -9.94 7.71 14.46
CA ILE A 101 -9.28 8.63 13.54
C ILE A 101 -10.29 9.22 12.56
N TYR A 102 -11.25 8.45 12.04
CA TYR A 102 -12.34 8.94 11.19
C TYR A 102 -13.46 7.90 11.03
N GLU A 103 -14.64 8.36 10.62
CA GLU A 103 -15.79 7.51 10.32
C GLU A 103 -15.82 7.14 8.82
N VAL A 104 -16.11 5.87 8.50
CA VAL A 104 -16.31 5.39 7.12
C VAL A 104 -17.78 5.20 6.75
N GLY A 105 -18.68 5.40 7.71
CA GLY A 105 -20.14 5.39 7.56
C GLY A 105 -20.81 4.40 8.52
N ALA A 106 -22.11 4.58 8.73
CA ALA A 106 -22.93 3.74 9.60
C ALA A 106 -22.35 3.57 11.03
N GLY A 107 -21.69 4.60 11.55
CA GLY A 107 -21.04 4.58 12.86
C GLY A 107 -19.83 3.64 12.96
N ILE A 108 -19.26 3.20 11.83
CA ILE A 108 -18.03 2.42 11.79
C ILE A 108 -16.85 3.39 11.76
N GLN A 109 -16.01 3.27 12.79
CA GLN A 109 -14.88 4.15 13.05
C GLN A 109 -13.58 3.42 12.72
N VAL A 110 -12.63 4.12 12.10
CA VAL A 110 -11.27 3.61 11.87
C VAL A 110 -10.39 3.97 13.05
N MET A 111 -9.77 2.96 13.64
CA MET A 111 -8.90 3.11 14.81
C MET A 111 -7.42 3.14 14.42
N GLY A 112 -7.06 2.47 13.32
CA GLY A 112 -5.68 2.29 12.88
C GLY A 112 -5.59 1.28 11.75
N GLN A 113 -4.36 0.85 11.45
CA GLN A 113 -4.09 -0.20 10.49
C GLN A 113 -2.87 -1.04 10.89
N VAL A 114 -2.87 -2.31 10.46
CA VAL A 114 -1.80 -3.26 10.76
C VAL A 114 -1.32 -3.92 9.47
N ARG A 115 0.00 -3.87 9.22
CA ARG A 115 0.64 -4.57 8.11
C ARG A 115 0.84 -6.04 8.45
N VAL A 116 0.37 -6.91 7.57
CA VAL A 116 0.51 -8.38 7.67
C VAL A 116 1.07 -8.96 6.38
N LYS A 117 1.51 -10.22 6.44
CA LYS A 117 1.84 -10.99 5.22
C LYS A 117 0.60 -11.17 4.38
N GLY A 118 0.68 -10.86 3.08
CA GLY A 118 -0.48 -10.92 2.19
C GLY A 118 -0.29 -10.08 0.95
N ASN A 119 -1.32 -10.01 0.11
CA ASN A 119 -1.32 -9.24 -1.12
C ASN A 119 -2.54 -8.34 -1.19
N TYR A 120 -2.46 -7.28 -1.98
CA TYR A 120 -3.65 -6.52 -2.35
C TYR A 120 -4.31 -7.14 -3.57
N GLU A 121 -5.61 -7.37 -3.50
CA GLU A 121 -6.49 -7.58 -4.65
C GLU A 121 -7.30 -6.30 -4.86
N GLY A 122 -6.87 -5.47 -5.81
CA GLY A 122 -7.40 -4.11 -5.95
C GLY A 122 -7.14 -3.29 -4.68
N ARG A 123 -8.19 -2.93 -3.95
CA ARG A 123 -8.12 -2.16 -2.68
C ARG A 123 -8.25 -3.03 -1.42
N ILE A 124 -8.43 -4.34 -1.58
CA ILE A 124 -8.71 -5.27 -0.49
C ILE A 124 -7.41 -5.96 -0.12
N CYS A 125 -6.99 -5.87 1.14
CA CYS A 125 -5.89 -6.69 1.66
C CYS A 125 -6.38 -8.13 1.81
N ARG A 126 -5.65 -9.06 1.19
CA ARG A 126 -5.82 -10.51 1.31
C ARG A 126 -4.66 -11.07 2.12
N PRO A 127 -4.84 -11.26 3.43
CA PRO A 127 -3.81 -11.87 4.26
C PRO A 127 -3.45 -13.26 3.75
N ALA A 128 -2.20 -13.65 3.93
CA ALA A 128 -1.77 -15.01 3.64
C ALA A 128 -2.63 -16.01 4.42
N GLU A 129 -2.96 -17.13 3.76
CA GLU A 129 -3.81 -18.21 4.28
C GLU A 129 -5.30 -17.84 4.44
N HIS A 130 -5.70 -16.61 4.09
CA HIS A 130 -7.08 -16.12 4.17
C HIS A 130 -7.49 -15.35 2.90
N GLN A 131 -7.03 -15.78 1.73
CA GLN A 131 -7.20 -15.03 0.48
C GLN A 131 -8.66 -15.01 -0.01
N GLN A 132 -9.44 -16.03 0.29
CA GLN A 132 -10.84 -16.15 -0.13
C GLN A 132 -11.83 -15.89 1.02
N ASP A 133 -11.32 -15.65 2.23
CA ASP A 133 -12.13 -15.48 3.43
C ASP A 133 -12.62 -14.03 3.57
N ASP A 134 -13.79 -13.88 4.19
CA ASP A 134 -14.17 -12.61 4.81
C ASP A 134 -13.46 -12.47 6.17
N ILE A 135 -12.34 -11.74 6.16
CA ILE A 135 -11.51 -11.56 7.35
C ILE A 135 -12.16 -10.67 8.42
N SER A 136 -13.24 -9.94 8.10
CA SER A 136 -13.87 -8.99 9.02
C SER A 136 -14.55 -9.67 10.21
N ALA A 137 -15.03 -10.90 10.02
CA ALA A 137 -15.68 -11.68 11.06
C ALA A 137 -14.70 -12.53 11.90
N LEU A 138 -13.50 -12.79 11.37
CA LEU A 138 -12.55 -13.73 11.96
C LEU A 138 -11.91 -13.17 13.25
N GLN A 139 -11.98 -13.97 14.31
CA GLN A 139 -11.49 -13.59 15.65
C GLN A 139 -9.99 -13.24 15.65
N LYS A 140 -9.17 -13.99 14.89
CA LYS A 140 -7.73 -13.75 14.72
C LYS A 140 -7.40 -12.30 14.36
N PHE A 141 -8.15 -11.69 13.43
CA PHE A 141 -7.88 -10.33 12.97
C PHE A 141 -8.44 -9.26 13.92
N LYS A 142 -9.52 -9.57 14.64
CA LYS A 142 -10.00 -8.72 15.75
C LYS A 142 -8.95 -8.61 16.85
N GLU A 143 -8.34 -9.74 17.22
CA GLU A 143 -7.27 -9.78 18.23
C GLU A 143 -6.00 -9.07 17.77
N ILE A 144 -5.62 -9.23 16.49
CA ILE A 144 -4.51 -8.47 15.92
C ILE A 144 -4.74 -6.96 16.07
N CYS A 145 -5.95 -6.47 15.80
CA CYS A 145 -6.28 -5.06 16.00
C CYS A 145 -6.27 -4.64 17.46
N ALA A 146 -6.97 -5.35 18.35
CA ALA A 146 -7.05 -5.03 19.77
C ALA A 146 -5.68 -5.01 20.47
N ASN A 147 -4.77 -5.91 20.08
CA ASN A 147 -3.46 -6.04 20.70
C ASN A 147 -2.43 -5.01 20.20
N ASN A 148 -2.64 -4.42 19.02
CA ASN A 148 -1.62 -3.59 18.37
C ASN A 148 -2.06 -2.14 18.20
N ILE A 149 -3.36 -1.84 18.22
CA ILE A 149 -3.90 -0.50 18.13
C ILE A 149 -4.48 -0.12 19.50
N LYS A 150 -3.81 0.80 20.20
CA LYS A 150 -4.13 1.16 21.60
C LYS A 150 -5.57 1.65 21.82
N SER A 151 -6.20 2.21 20.80
CA SER A 151 -7.56 2.74 20.87
C SER A 151 -8.64 1.73 20.47
N CYS A 152 -8.26 0.52 20.05
CA CYS A 152 -9.17 -0.44 19.42
C CYS A 152 -9.90 -1.34 20.42
#